data_AF-A0A5C1AUB2-F1
#
_entry.id   AF-A0A5C1AUB2-F1
#
_cell.length_a   1.000
_cell.length_b   1.000
_cell.length_c   1.000
_cell.angle_alpha   90.00
_cell.angle_beta   90.00
_cell.angle_gamma   90.00
#
_symmetry.space_group_name_H-M   'P 1'
#
loop_
_entity.id
_entity.type
_entity.pdbx_description
1 polymer ?
#
loop_
_entity_poly.entity_id
_entity_poly.type
_entity_poly.pdbx_seq_one_letter_code
_entity_poly.pdbx_strand_id
1 'polypeptide(L)' 'MTAEDVAATVSAALLAMMAAMGNKKASPNERLEIIADELRGLVAGMRAQGDTGTPASEAIEIIAAMLEASAPDNEETP' A
#
# COMPACT_ATOMS: atom_id res chain seq x y z
N MET A 1 11.04 12.50 10.23
CA MET A 1 9.60 12.18 10.18
C MET A 1 8.84 13.31 10.85
N THR A 2 8.19 14.16 10.05
CA THR A 2 7.38 15.31 10.50
C THR A 2 5.91 14.92 10.67
N ALA A 3 5.08 15.83 11.18
CA ALA A 3 3.64 15.63 11.24
C ALA A 3 3.02 15.52 9.83
N GLU A 4 3.59 16.21 8.83
CA GLU A 4 3.14 16.08 7.44
C GLU A 4 3.45 14.69 6.87
N ASP A 5 4.62 14.11 7.17
CA ASP A 5 4.97 12.74 6.75
C ASP A 5 3.97 11.71 7.28
N VAL A 6 3.56 11.86 8.54
CA VAL A 6 2.55 10.99 9.17
C VAL A 6 1.19 11.19 8.51
N ALA A 7 0.77 12.43 8.29
CA ALA A 7 -0.50 12.73 7.64
C ALA A 7 -0.56 12.18 6.21
N ALA A 8 0.54 12.29 5.45
CA ALA A 8 0.65 11.74 4.10
C ALA A 8 0.55 10.20 4.11
N THR A 9 1.27 9.54 5.02
CA THR A 9 1.26 8.07 5.17
C THR A 9 -0.12 7.55 5.55
N VAL A 10 -0.80 8.19 6.50
CA VAL A 10 -2.16 7.81 6.92
C VAL A 10 -3.17 8.04 5.77
N SER A 11 -3.05 9.17 5.06
CA SER A 11 -3.94 9.49 3.94
C SER A 11 -3.76 8.49 2.78
N ALA A 12 -2.53 8.11 2.49
CA ALA A 12 -2.19 7.08 1.52
C ALA A 12 -2.85 5.73 1.86
N ALA A 13 -2.69 5.29 3.12
CA ALA A 13 -3.29 4.04 3.60
C ALA A 13 -4.82 4.06 3.49
N LEU A 14 -5.47 5.15 3.88
CA LEU A 14 -6.92 5.30 3.79
C LEU A 14 -7.42 5.30 2.34
N LEU A 15 -6.71 5.96 1.42
CA LEU A 15 -7.07 5.98 -0.01
C LEU A 15 -6.98 4.59 -0.63
N ALA A 16 -5.90 3.87 -0.35
CA ALA A 16 -5.71 2.50 -0.82
C ALA A 16 -6.78 1.54 -0.27
N MET A 17 -7.17 1.69 1.00
CA MET A 17 -8.28 0.93 1.59
C MET A 17 -9.62 1.22 0.91
N MET A 18 -9.90 2.48 0.56
CA MET A 18 -11.13 2.84 -0.16
C MET A 18 -11.17 2.20 -1.57
N ALA A 19 -10.05 2.19 -2.28
CA ALA A 19 -9.95 1.54 -3.59
C ALA A 19 -10.27 0.04 -3.49
N ALA A 20 -9.70 -0.66 -2.51
CA ALA A 20 -9.96 -2.07 -2.28
C ALA A 20 -11.39 -2.38 -1.80
N MET A 21 -12.06 -1.45 -1.11
CA MET A 21 -13.48 -1.59 -0.77
C MET A 21 -14.41 -1.48 -1.98
N GLY A 22 -13.98 -0.76 -3.02
CA GLY A 22 -14.71 -0.63 -4.29
C GLY A 22 -14.89 -1.96 -5.02
N ASN A 23 -13.95 -2.90 -4.86
CA ASN A 23 -14.06 -4.24 -5.43
C ASN A 23 -14.83 -5.18 -4.48
N LYS A 24 -16.16 -5.11 -4.51
CA LYS A 24 -17.04 -5.89 -3.62
C LYS A 24 -16.89 -7.42 -3.74
N LYS A 25 -16.34 -7.92 -4.85
CA LYS A 25 -16.17 -9.35 -5.12
C LYS A 25 -14.81 -9.89 -4.67
N ALA A 26 -13.85 -9.01 -4.38
CA ALA A 26 -12.54 -9.42 -3.91
C ALA A 26 -12.63 -10.07 -2.53
N SER A 27 -11.94 -11.19 -2.38
CA SER A 27 -11.62 -11.85 -1.11
C SER A 27 -10.76 -10.94 -0.22
N PRO A 28 -10.64 -11.24 1.08
CA PRO A 28 -9.76 -10.48 1.96
C PRO A 28 -8.31 -10.38 1.43
N ASN A 29 -7.74 -11.47 0.93
CA ASN A 29 -6.36 -11.50 0.41
C ASN A 29 -6.21 -10.65 -0.85
N GLU A 30 -7.12 -10.80 -1.82
CA GLU A 30 -7.14 -9.95 -3.03
C GLU A 30 -7.29 -8.47 -2.68
N ARG A 31 -8.01 -8.13 -1.60
CA ARG A 31 -8.09 -6.74 -1.12
C ARG A 31 -6.76 -6.27 -0.54
N LEU A 32 -6.04 -7.11 0.21
CA LEU A 32 -4.72 -6.75 0.73
C LEU A 32 -3.72 -6.51 -0.42
N GLU A 33 -3.76 -7.34 -1.46
CA GLU A 33 -2.96 -7.17 -2.68
C GLU A 33 -3.30 -5.86 -3.38
N ILE A 34 -4.60 -5.56 -3.59
CA ILE A 34 -5.04 -4.28 -4.18
C ILE A 34 -4.53 -3.10 -3.37
N ILE A 35 -4.61 -3.16 -2.03
CA ILE A 35 -4.11 -2.08 -1.17
C ILE A 35 -2.59 -1.93 -1.35
N ALA A 36 -1.85 -3.03 -1.34
CA ALA A 36 -0.39 -3.00 -1.51
C ALA A 36 0.02 -2.39 -2.86
N ASP A 37 -0.67 -2.76 -3.94
CA ASP A 37 -0.42 -2.23 -5.28
C ASP A 37 -0.71 -0.73 -5.39
N GLU A 38 -1.81 -0.26 -4.80
CA GLU A 38 -2.14 1.18 -4.75
C GLU A 38 -1.08 1.98 -3.98
N LEU A 39 -0.60 1.46 -2.86
CA LEU A 39 0.47 2.08 -2.08
C LEU A 39 1.80 2.14 -2.86
N ARG A 40 2.14 1.08 -3.60
CA ARG A 40 3.31 1.07 -4.51
C ARG A 40 3.15 2.06 -5.64
N GLY A 41 1.96 2.15 -6.24
CA GLY A 41 1.61 3.13 -7.26
C GLY A 41 1.79 4.56 -6.77
N LEU A 42 1.38 4.84 -5.53
CA LEU A 42 1.60 6.14 -4.90
C LEU A 42 3.09 6.46 -4.72
N VAL A 43 3.89 5.53 -4.19
CA VAL A 43 5.34 5.73 -4.03
C VAL A 43 6.01 5.96 -5.37
N ALA A 44 5.63 5.21 -6.40
CA ALA A 44 6.13 5.43 -7.76
C ALA A 44 5.78 6.84 -8.27
N GLY A 45 4.56 7.32 -7.99
CA GLY A 45 4.13 8.69 -8.29
C GLY A 45 4.94 9.76 -7.52
N MET A 46 5.23 9.52 -6.24
CA MET A 46 6.08 10.41 -5.43
C MET A 46 7.50 10.50 -6.02
N ARG A 47 8.10 9.34 -6.35
CA ARG A 47 9.45 9.27 -6.97
C ARG A 47 9.49 10.00 -8.31
N ALA A 48 8.46 9.83 -9.14
CA ALA A 48 8.34 10.56 -10.40
C ALA A 48 8.27 12.09 -10.23
N GLN A 49 7.82 12.57 -9.06
CA GLN A 49 7.79 13.99 -8.70
C GLN A 49 9.05 14.48 -7.95
N GLY A 50 10.07 13.64 -7.82
CA GLY A 50 11.34 14.00 -7.20
C GLY A 50 11.51 13.56 -5.75
N ASP A 51 10.62 12.72 -5.23
CA ASP A 51 10.88 12.03 -3.96
C ASP A 51 12.11 11.11 -4.08
N THR A 52 13.02 11.21 -3.13
CA THR A 52 14.30 10.45 -3.12
C THR A 52 14.40 9.46 -1.95
N GLY A 53 13.25 9.03 -1.41
CA GLY A 53 13.19 8.23 -0.19
C GLY A 53 12.93 9.10 1.04
N THR A 54 11.85 9.90 1.00
CA THR A 54 11.41 10.57 2.23
C THR A 54 10.89 9.55 3.24
N PRO A 55 10.88 9.88 4.55
CA PRO A 55 10.31 9.00 5.57
C PRO A 55 8.88 8.54 5.26
N ALA A 56 8.09 9.37 4.58
CA ALA A 56 6.73 9.02 4.16
C ALA A 56 6.72 7.94 3.07
N SER A 57 7.53 8.07 2.01
CA SER A 57 7.56 7.06 0.95
C SER A 57 8.13 5.73 1.42
N GLU A 58 9.14 5.76 2.31
CA GLU A 58 9.68 4.55 2.95
C GLU A 58 8.63 3.87 3.85
N ALA A 59 7.89 4.63 4.66
CA ALA A 59 6.83 4.08 5.50
C ALA A 59 5.71 3.44 4.66
N ILE A 60 5.32 4.07 3.55
CA ILE A 60 4.32 3.54 2.62
C ILE A 60 4.82 2.23 1.97
N GLU A 61 6.09 2.16 1.55
CA GLU A 61 6.68 0.92 1.01
C GLU A 61 6.70 -0.21 2.03
N ILE A 62 7.04 0.07 3.29
CA ILE A 62 7.05 -0.93 4.36
C ILE A 62 5.63 -1.47 4.58
N ILE A 63 4.62 -0.60 4.64
CA ILE A 63 3.23 -1.02 4.79
C ILE A 63 2.79 -1.91 3.62
N ALA A 64 3.11 -1.52 2.39
CA ALA A 64 2.80 -2.32 1.20
C ALA A 64 3.43 -3.73 1.28
N ALA A 65 4.71 -3.82 1.67
CA ALA A 65 5.40 -5.09 1.85
C ALA A 65 4.78 -5.95 2.98
N MET A 66 4.36 -5.34 4.09
CA MET A 66 3.70 -6.05 5.18
C MET A 66 2.34 -6.62 4.77
N LEU A 67 1.58 -5.90 3.94
CA LEU A 67 0.27 -6.34 3.46
C LEU A 67 0.39 -7.51 2.50
N GLU A 68 1.35 -7.47 1.57
CA GLU A 68 1.66 -8.57 0.66
C GLU A 68 2.11 -9.82 1.43
N ALA A 69 3.01 -9.67 2.40
CA ALA A 69 3.43 -10.78 3.27
C ALA A 69 2.31 -11.33 4.17
N SER A 70 1.22 -10.58 4.35
CA SER A 70 0.06 -10.99 5.15
C SER A 70 -1.02 -11.67 4.32
N ALA A 71 -0.96 -11.62 2.99
CA ALA A 71 -1.78 -12.47 2.13
C ALA A 71 -1.13 -13.87 2.14
N PRO A 72 -1.69 -14.87 2.85
CA PRO A 72 -1.12 -16.21 2.82
C PRO A 72 -1.05 -16.70 1.37
N ASP A 73 0.08 -17.29 1.01
CA ASP A 73 0.26 -17.94 -0.29
C ASP A 73 -0.96 -18.83 -0.56
N ASN A 74 -1.57 -18.64 -1.73
CA ASN A 74 -2.28 -19.74 -2.37
C ASN A 74 -1.22 -20.81 -2.68
N GLU A 75 -0.74 -21.54 -1.66
CA GLU A 75 -0.07 -22.80 -1.88
C GLU A 75 -1.15 -23.74 -2.43
N GLU A 76 -1.29 -23.76 -3.76
CA GLU A 76 -1.62 -24.97 -4.48
C GLU A 76 -0.63 -26.05 -4.03
N THR A 77 -0.99 -26.79 -2.98
CA THR A 77 -0.25 -27.97 -2.57
C THR A 77 -0.53 -29.06 -3.61
N PRO A 78 0.49 -29.77 -4.13
CA PRO A 78 0.40 -30.68 -5.29
C PRO A 78 -0.54 -31.87 -5.13
#